data_AF-A0A7C6AZL7-F1
#
_entry.id   AF-A0A7C6AZL7-F1
#
_cell.length_a   1.000
_cell.length_b   1.000
_cell.length_c   1.000
_cell.angle_alpha   90.00
_cell.angle_beta   90.00
_cell.angle_gamma   90.00
#
_symmetry.space_group_name_H-M   'P 1'
#
loop_
_entity.id
_entity.type
_entity.pdbx_description
1 polymer ?
#
loop_
_entity_poly.entity_id
_entity_poly.type
_entity_poly.pdbx_seq_one_letter_code
_entity_poly.pdbx_strand_id
1 'polypeptide(L)'
;MIPISFLEEAGRFMMSFWPIVVILLLIVVLLGVRSIFFRRRKPSLPEPDLRIDLDSLHPEPPPESPGLEFFGLPVRLVVLVLAPAGREGVWPPTDQRHEIFESIVPGLAEVVQVHRPLLVTWPPQLSAQGFIHRYFQNVRLPGNQGRGTPWCSAAGPARCSGQLFLVGMTCYAVRPNHFSQEVIQHEGDWYRLFRVTFRS
;
A
#
# COMPACT_ATOMS: atom_id res chain seq x y z
N MET A 1 70.40 19.03 37.66
CA MET A 1 69.61 18.14 38.55
C MET A 1 68.19 18.67 38.57
N ILE A 2 67.25 17.97 37.95
CA ILE A 2 65.82 18.31 38.01
C ILE A 2 65.31 17.76 39.36
N PRO A 3 64.64 18.56 40.20
CA PRO A 3 64.20 18.10 41.52
C PRO A 3 63.10 17.04 41.38
N ILE A 4 63.32 15.89 42.02
CA ILE A 4 62.46 14.70 42.00
C ILE A 4 61.03 15.02 42.48
N SER A 5 60.85 16.06 43.31
CA SER A 5 59.55 16.55 43.77
C SER A 5 58.63 17.07 42.66
N PHE A 6 59.18 17.58 41.55
CA PHE A 6 58.39 18.10 40.43
C PHE A 6 57.74 16.99 39.60
N LEU A 7 58.38 15.80 39.52
CA LEU A 7 57.84 14.63 38.83
C LEU A 7 56.70 13.96 39.64
N GLU A 8 56.76 14.01 40.97
CA GLU A 8 55.70 13.47 41.84
C GLU A 8 54.45 14.35 41.89
N GLU A 9 54.60 15.67 41.80
CA GLU A 9 53.45 16.59 41.71
C GLU A 9 52.76 16.51 40.34
N ALA A 10 53.54 16.46 39.24
CA ALA A 10 52.99 16.26 37.91
C ALA A 10 52.24 14.92 37.76
N GLY A 11 52.75 13.85 38.38
CA GLY A 11 52.09 12.55 38.43
C GLY A 11 50.76 12.57 39.19
N ARG A 12 50.68 13.28 40.32
CA ARG A 12 49.44 13.44 41.11
C ARG A 12 48.39 14.28 40.38
N PHE A 13 48.79 15.36 39.70
CA PHE A 13 47.87 16.13 38.86
C PHE A 13 47.38 15.31 37.66
N MET A 14 48.25 14.57 36.96
CA MET A 14 47.84 13.68 35.88
C MET A 14 46.87 12.58 36.33
N MET A 15 47.07 12.02 37.53
CA MET A 15 46.21 10.95 38.07
C MET A 15 44.84 11.46 38.53
N SER A 16 44.73 12.74 38.90
CA SER A 16 43.48 13.37 39.35
C SER A 16 42.51 13.72 38.21
N PHE A 17 43.00 14.00 37.01
CA PHE A 17 42.14 14.35 35.86
C PHE A 17 41.73 13.14 35.01
N TRP A 18 42.45 12.02 35.13
CA TRP A 18 42.13 10.77 34.45
C TRP A 18 40.69 10.26 34.69
N PRO A 19 40.14 10.23 35.93
CA PRO A 19 38.76 9.80 36.13
C PRO A 19 37.75 10.70 35.42
N ILE A 20 38.02 12.00 35.32
CA ILE A 20 37.15 12.96 34.64
C ILE A 20 37.11 12.68 33.13
N VAL A 21 38.27 12.39 32.53
CA VAL A 21 38.37 12.03 31.11
C VAL A 21 37.64 10.71 30.83
N VAL A 22 37.79 9.71 31.69
CA VAL A 22 37.08 8.42 31.55
C VAL A 22 35.57 8.60 31.64
N ILE A 23 35.08 9.40 32.61
CA ILE A 23 33.66 9.69 32.77
C ILE A 23 33.11 10.42 31.55
N LEU A 24 33.83 11.41 31.03
CA LEU A 24 33.41 12.21 29.89
C LEU A 24 33.35 11.37 28.61
N LEU A 25 34.30 10.47 28.42
CA LEU A 25 34.31 9.51 27.31
C LEU A 25 33.14 8.51 27.44
N LEU A 26 32.84 8.04 28.65
CA LEU A 26 31.69 7.17 28.92
C LEU A 26 30.37 7.87 28.59
N ILE A 27 30.21 9.15 28.96
CA ILE A 27 29.02 9.95 28.64
C ILE A 27 28.87 10.09 27.13
N VAL A 28 29.94 10.39 26.39
CA VAL A 28 29.90 10.53 24.93
C VAL A 28 29.51 9.21 24.26
N VAL A 29 30.08 8.08 24.71
CA VAL A 29 29.71 6.75 24.20
C VAL A 29 28.24 6.45 24.51
N LEU A 30 27.78 6.74 25.71
CA LEU A 30 26.40 6.48 26.14
C LEU A 30 25.39 7.34 25.38
N LEU A 31 25.72 8.61 25.13
CA LEU A 31 24.93 9.52 24.29
C LEU A 31 24.95 9.10 22.82
N GLY A 32 26.10 8.64 22.30
CA GLY A 32 26.21 8.12 20.94
C GLY A 32 25.37 6.85 20.73
N VAL A 33 25.48 5.88 21.65
CA VAL A 33 24.68 4.65 21.65
C VAL A 33 23.20 4.98 21.79
N ARG A 34 22.82 5.85 22.74
CA ARG A 34 21.44 6.30 22.92
C ARG A 34 20.92 7.00 21.66
N SER A 35 21.71 7.87 21.04
CA SER A 35 21.31 8.57 19.81
C SER A 35 21.11 7.60 18.65
N ILE A 36 21.97 6.58 18.51
CA ILE A 36 21.84 5.55 17.46
C ILE A 36 20.64 4.63 17.72
N PHE A 37 20.39 4.24 18.97
CA PHE A 37 19.25 3.40 19.35
C PHE A 37 17.91 4.15 19.28
N PHE A 38 17.88 5.42 19.72
CA PHE A 38 16.65 6.23 19.75
C PHE A 38 16.37 6.98 18.43
N ARG A 39 17.33 7.09 17.48
CA ARG A 39 17.07 7.68 16.15
C ARG A 39 16.14 6.85 15.25
N ARG A 40 15.73 5.65 15.64
CA ARG A 40 15.02 4.71 14.75
C ARG A 40 13.51 4.58 14.94
N ARG A 41 12.86 5.49 15.67
CA ARG A 41 11.39 5.53 15.67
C ARG A 41 10.91 6.96 15.48
N LYS A 42 10.82 7.38 14.21
CA LYS A 42 9.86 8.45 13.86
C LYS A 42 8.49 8.02 14.41
N PRO A 43 7.74 8.89 15.08
CA PRO A 43 6.38 8.59 15.49
C PRO A 43 5.61 8.10 14.27
N SER A 44 5.12 6.86 14.31
CA SER A 44 4.19 6.37 13.31
C SER A 44 2.96 7.25 13.39
N LEU A 45 2.72 8.04 12.34
CA LEU A 45 1.43 8.72 12.16
C LEU A 45 0.30 7.68 12.33
N PRO A 46 -0.87 8.08 12.86
CA PRO A 46 -2.02 7.17 12.96
C PRO A 46 -2.21 6.47 11.62
N GLU A 47 -2.22 5.14 11.64
CA GLU A 47 -2.40 4.35 10.42
C GLU A 47 -3.76 4.74 9.83
N PRO A 48 -3.82 5.19 8.56
CA PRO A 48 -5.08 5.64 7.96
C PRO A 48 -6.09 4.48 7.99
N ASP A 49 -7.36 4.80 8.27
CA ASP A 49 -8.41 3.79 8.22
C ASP A 49 -8.63 3.36 6.76
N LEU A 50 -8.28 2.12 6.46
CA LEU A 50 -8.35 1.54 5.11
C LEU A 50 -9.66 0.80 4.88
N ARG A 51 -10.54 0.72 5.89
CA ARG A 51 -11.78 -0.06 5.83
C ARG A 51 -12.76 0.56 4.83
N ILE A 52 -13.32 -0.30 3.99
CA ILE A 52 -14.38 0.08 3.05
C ILE A 52 -15.59 -0.77 3.39
N ASP A 53 -16.65 -0.09 3.81
CA ASP A 53 -17.92 -0.73 4.13
C ASP A 53 -18.76 -0.88 2.87
N LEU A 54 -18.77 -2.10 2.32
CA LEU A 54 -19.52 -2.42 1.10
C LEU A 54 -21.03 -2.41 1.32
N ASP A 55 -21.51 -2.67 2.54
CA ASP A 55 -22.95 -2.73 2.82
C ASP A 55 -23.61 -1.35 2.66
N SER A 56 -22.85 -0.28 2.86
CA SER A 56 -23.28 1.11 2.68
C SER A 56 -23.40 1.55 1.21
N LEU A 57 -22.76 0.85 0.27
CA LEU A 57 -22.59 1.31 -1.11
C LEU A 57 -23.76 0.99 -2.04
N HIS A 58 -24.75 0.19 -1.58
CA HIS A 58 -25.99 -0.18 -2.28
C HIS A 58 -25.88 -0.15 -3.82
N PRO A 59 -25.12 -1.07 -4.42
CA PRO A 59 -24.76 -0.98 -5.84
C PRO A 59 -25.98 -1.17 -6.75
N GLU A 60 -26.09 -0.29 -7.73
CA GLU A 60 -26.99 -0.44 -8.87
C GLU A 60 -26.61 -1.66 -9.74
N PRO A 61 -27.54 -2.18 -10.56
CA PRO A 61 -27.21 -3.21 -11.53
C PRO A 61 -26.11 -2.76 -12.51
N PRO A 62 -25.36 -3.70 -13.12
CA PRO A 62 -24.36 -3.39 -14.14
C PRO A 62 -24.98 -2.61 -15.30
N PRO A 63 -24.39 -1.49 -15.72
CA PRO A 63 -24.86 -0.75 -16.89
C PRO A 63 -24.64 -1.55 -18.18
N GLU A 64 -25.44 -1.27 -19.21
CA GLU A 64 -25.38 -2.02 -20.47
C GLU A 64 -24.15 -1.66 -21.32
N SER A 65 -23.69 -0.41 -21.24
CA SER A 65 -22.54 0.09 -22.01
C SER A 65 -21.96 1.37 -21.37
N PRO A 66 -20.64 1.52 -21.27
CA PRO A 66 -19.64 0.46 -21.32
C PRO A 66 -19.89 -0.55 -20.20
N GLY A 67 -19.92 -1.83 -20.54
CA GLY A 67 -20.06 -2.94 -19.60
C GLY A 67 -18.69 -3.44 -19.16
N LEU A 68 -18.62 -3.94 -17.93
CA LEU A 68 -17.47 -4.68 -17.41
C LEU A 68 -17.87 -6.12 -17.16
N GLU A 69 -17.05 -7.07 -17.58
CA GLU A 69 -17.23 -8.49 -17.32
C GLU A 69 -16.13 -9.00 -16.37
N PHE A 70 -16.51 -9.88 -15.44
CA PHE A 70 -15.60 -10.65 -14.60
C PHE A 70 -15.80 -12.14 -14.87
N PHE A 71 -14.78 -12.81 -15.43
CA PHE A 71 -14.90 -14.17 -15.96
C PHE A 71 -16.10 -14.35 -16.92
N GLY A 72 -16.36 -13.36 -17.76
CA GLY A 72 -17.49 -13.35 -18.70
C GLY A 72 -18.87 -13.11 -18.07
N LEU A 73 -18.94 -12.82 -16.76
CA LEU A 73 -20.15 -12.41 -16.08
C LEU A 73 -20.24 -10.87 -16.04
N PRO A 74 -21.35 -10.24 -16.48
CA PRO A 74 -21.50 -8.79 -16.36
C PRO A 74 -21.49 -8.33 -14.90
N VAL A 75 -20.64 -7.35 -14.61
CA VAL A 75 -20.44 -6.76 -13.29
C VAL A 75 -20.38 -5.24 -13.34
N ARG A 76 -20.78 -4.61 -12.25
CA ARG A 76 -20.55 -3.20 -11.97
C ARG A 76 -19.28 -3.06 -11.14
N LEU A 77 -18.28 -2.33 -11.62
CA LEU A 77 -17.21 -1.82 -10.76
C LEU A 77 -17.77 -0.90 -9.66
N VAL A 78 -17.57 -1.26 -8.39
CA VAL A 78 -18.10 -0.51 -7.23
C VAL A 78 -16.99 0.21 -6.47
N VAL A 79 -15.85 -0.45 -6.29
CA VAL A 79 -14.69 0.12 -5.58
C VAL A 79 -13.44 -0.11 -6.40
N LEU A 80 -12.62 0.94 -6.54
CA LEU A 80 -11.29 0.86 -7.12
C LEU A 80 -10.29 1.46 -6.13
N VAL A 81 -9.49 0.58 -5.55
CA VAL A 81 -8.39 0.92 -4.64
C VAL A 81 -7.09 0.94 -5.42
N LEU A 82 -6.32 2.00 -5.23
CA LEU A 82 -5.03 2.20 -5.86
C LEU A 82 -3.96 2.46 -4.80
N ALA A 83 -2.79 1.81 -4.90
CA ALA A 83 -1.67 2.05 -4.00
C ALA A 83 -0.33 2.09 -4.75
N PRO A 84 0.60 3.00 -4.42
CA PRO A 84 1.96 2.95 -4.92
C PRO A 84 2.67 1.67 -4.45
N ALA A 85 3.49 1.07 -5.31
CA ALA A 85 4.36 -0.04 -4.92
C ALA A 85 5.73 0.49 -4.45
N GLY A 86 6.28 -0.08 -3.37
CA GLY A 86 7.58 0.25 -2.81
C GLY A 86 7.56 1.31 -1.71
N ARG A 87 8.73 1.56 -1.09
CA ARG A 87 8.89 2.48 0.06
C ARG A 87 8.74 3.96 -0.31
N GLU A 88 9.18 4.32 -1.50
CA GLU A 88 9.07 5.68 -2.04
C GLU A 88 8.18 5.68 -3.28
N GLY A 89 7.12 4.86 -3.28
CA GLY A 89 6.27 4.65 -4.44
C GLY A 89 5.79 5.99 -5.00
N VAL A 90 6.37 6.39 -6.13
CA VAL A 90 5.99 7.59 -6.86
C VAL A 90 4.70 7.27 -7.57
N TRP A 91 3.67 8.08 -7.30
CA TRP A 91 2.44 8.00 -8.06
C TRP A 91 2.69 8.53 -9.47
N PRO A 92 2.17 7.88 -10.54
CA PRO A 92 2.20 8.49 -11.85
C PRO A 92 1.54 9.88 -11.80
N PRO A 93 2.00 10.86 -12.57
CA PRO A 93 1.46 12.21 -12.59
C PRO A 93 -0.09 12.24 -12.68
N THR A 94 -0.74 13.17 -11.98
CA THR A 94 -2.21 13.18 -11.82
C THR A 94 -2.97 13.38 -13.14
N ASP A 95 -2.33 14.04 -14.10
CA ASP A 95 -2.74 14.20 -15.50
C ASP A 95 -2.83 12.88 -16.27
N GLN A 96 -2.19 11.81 -15.77
CA GLN A 96 -2.18 10.47 -16.39
C GLN A 96 -3.20 9.50 -15.76
N ARG A 97 -4.19 9.97 -14.97
CA ARG A 97 -5.20 9.08 -14.37
C ARG A 97 -5.94 8.22 -15.39
N HIS A 98 -6.21 8.76 -16.57
CA HIS A 98 -6.81 8.00 -17.67
C HIS A 98 -5.88 6.85 -18.10
N GLU A 99 -4.60 7.11 -18.33
CA GLU A 99 -3.59 6.11 -18.68
C GLU A 99 -3.43 5.04 -17.58
N ILE A 100 -3.53 5.42 -16.30
CA ILE A 100 -3.50 4.47 -15.19
C ILE A 100 -4.65 3.47 -15.32
N PHE A 101 -5.87 3.93 -15.57
CA PHE A 101 -7.02 3.03 -15.73
C PHE A 101 -6.87 2.13 -16.95
N GLU A 102 -6.49 2.70 -18.09
CA GLU A 102 -6.24 1.95 -19.33
C GLU A 102 -5.14 0.90 -19.18
N SER A 103 -4.15 1.14 -18.32
CA SER A 103 -3.07 0.18 -18.05
C SER A 103 -3.51 -1.05 -17.28
N ILE A 104 -4.63 -0.99 -16.53
CA ILE A 104 -5.15 -2.13 -15.74
C ILE A 104 -5.92 -3.08 -16.66
N VAL A 105 -6.93 -2.55 -17.36
CA VAL A 105 -7.74 -3.26 -18.37
C VAL A 105 -8.06 -2.24 -19.46
N PRO A 106 -7.94 -2.57 -20.76
CA PRO A 106 -8.26 -1.63 -21.83
C PRO A 106 -9.75 -1.28 -21.80
N GLY A 107 -10.08 0.00 -21.88
CA GLY A 107 -11.43 0.54 -21.78
C GLY A 107 -11.92 0.76 -20.35
N LEU A 108 -11.06 0.56 -19.34
CA LEU A 108 -11.45 0.73 -17.94
C LEU A 108 -11.74 2.20 -17.62
N ALA A 109 -11.11 3.15 -18.31
CA ALA A 109 -11.36 4.56 -18.04
C ALA A 109 -12.81 4.95 -18.33
N GLU A 110 -13.40 4.46 -19.43
CA GLU A 110 -14.81 4.66 -19.75
C GLU A 110 -15.73 3.98 -18.74
N VAL A 111 -15.38 2.76 -18.31
CA VAL A 111 -16.08 2.05 -17.25
C VAL A 111 -16.08 2.86 -15.95
N VAL A 112 -14.95 3.43 -15.54
CA VAL A 112 -14.86 4.27 -14.34
C VAL A 112 -15.75 5.52 -14.45
N GLN A 113 -15.81 6.15 -15.63
CA GLN A 113 -16.68 7.32 -15.86
C GLN A 113 -18.17 6.99 -15.71
N VAL A 114 -18.60 5.84 -16.23
CA VAL A 114 -20.02 5.44 -16.22
C VAL A 114 -20.43 4.78 -14.91
N HIS A 115 -19.61 3.84 -14.41
CA HIS A 115 -19.92 3.10 -13.19
C HIS A 115 -19.76 3.96 -11.93
N ARG A 116 -18.92 5.00 -12.00
CA ARG A 116 -18.59 5.93 -10.90
C ARG A 116 -18.25 5.19 -9.60
N PRO A 117 -17.23 4.31 -9.61
CA PRO A 117 -16.86 3.58 -8.42
C PRO A 117 -16.29 4.50 -7.35
N LEU A 118 -16.31 4.03 -6.11
CA LEU A 118 -15.56 4.65 -5.02
C LEU A 118 -14.05 4.50 -5.29
N LEU A 119 -13.40 5.61 -5.64
CA LEU A 119 -11.96 5.67 -5.87
C LEU A 119 -11.24 5.94 -4.54
N VAL A 120 -10.36 5.04 -4.12
CA VAL A 120 -9.60 5.18 -2.87
C VAL A 120 -8.11 5.00 -3.14
N THR A 121 -7.31 5.97 -2.69
CA THR A 121 -5.84 5.85 -2.73
C THR A 121 -5.33 5.41 -1.36
N TRP A 122 -4.64 4.28 -1.33
CA TRP A 122 -3.99 3.75 -0.15
C TRP A 122 -2.53 4.20 -0.07
N PRO A 123 -1.95 4.21 1.15
CA PRO A 123 -0.54 4.53 1.32
C PRO A 123 0.37 3.54 0.58
N PRO A 124 1.62 3.92 0.26
CA PRO A 124 2.59 3.04 -0.38
C PRO A 124 2.74 1.70 0.33
N GLN A 125 2.77 0.61 -0.45
CA GLN A 125 2.89 -0.75 0.09
C GLN A 125 4.21 -1.38 -0.30
N LEU A 126 4.84 -2.09 0.64
CA LEU A 126 6.16 -2.70 0.45
C LEU A 126 6.14 -3.85 -0.57
N SER A 127 5.01 -4.52 -0.74
CA SER A 127 4.87 -5.66 -1.65
C SER A 127 3.44 -5.83 -2.13
N ALA A 128 3.29 -6.45 -3.32
CA ALA A 128 1.99 -6.82 -3.87
C ALA A 128 1.23 -7.78 -2.94
N GLN A 129 1.91 -8.80 -2.40
CA GLN A 129 1.27 -9.77 -1.50
C GLN A 129 0.75 -9.14 -0.20
N GLY A 130 1.52 -8.20 0.37
CA GLY A 130 1.09 -7.45 1.55
C GLY A 130 -0.13 -6.58 1.28
N PHE A 131 -0.17 -5.93 0.12
CA PHE A 131 -1.34 -5.18 -0.34
C PHE A 131 -2.56 -6.07 -0.53
N ILE A 132 -2.42 -7.19 -1.26
CA ILE A 132 -3.54 -8.13 -1.53
C ILE A 132 -4.17 -8.59 -0.21
N HIS A 133 -3.32 -9.00 0.75
CA HIS A 133 -3.78 -9.40 2.06
C HIS A 133 -4.52 -8.26 2.79
N ARG A 134 -3.96 -7.05 2.82
CA ARG A 134 -4.60 -5.88 3.43
C ARG A 134 -5.90 -5.50 2.73
N TYR A 135 -5.95 -5.60 1.40
CA TYR A 135 -7.13 -5.32 0.58
C TYR A 135 -8.29 -6.21 0.99
N PHE A 136 -8.11 -7.52 0.97
CA PHE A 136 -9.17 -8.47 1.32
C PHE A 136 -9.57 -8.44 2.80
N GLN A 137 -8.69 -7.97 3.69
CA GLN A 137 -9.02 -7.78 5.11
C GLN A 137 -9.88 -6.55 5.38
N ASN A 138 -9.68 -5.47 4.61
CA ASN A 138 -10.32 -4.17 4.82
C ASN A 138 -11.51 -3.93 3.88
N VAL A 139 -11.58 -4.62 2.75
CA VAL A 139 -12.68 -4.61 1.80
C VAL A 139 -13.36 -5.98 1.86
N ARG A 140 -14.19 -6.18 2.89
CA ARG A 140 -14.78 -7.50 3.18
C ARG A 140 -16.01 -7.72 2.33
N LEU A 141 -15.97 -8.75 1.50
CA LEU A 141 -17.16 -9.22 0.78
C LEU A 141 -18.12 -9.92 1.76
N PRO A 142 -19.45 -9.80 1.56
CA PRO A 142 -20.43 -10.47 2.40
C PRO A 142 -20.38 -12.00 2.28
N GLY A 143 -20.95 -12.69 3.26
CA GLY A 143 -21.01 -14.15 3.28
C GLY A 143 -19.63 -14.81 3.40
N ASN A 144 -19.42 -15.90 2.66
CA ASN A 144 -18.13 -16.60 2.61
C ASN A 144 -17.21 -15.99 1.53
N GLN A 145 -16.70 -14.79 1.80
CA GLN A 145 -15.82 -14.04 0.88
C GLN A 145 -16.49 -13.78 -0.49
N GLY A 146 -17.78 -13.44 -0.49
CA GLY A 146 -18.55 -13.17 -1.70
C GLY A 146 -19.17 -14.41 -2.35
N ARG A 147 -18.76 -15.64 -2.00
CA ARG A 147 -19.33 -16.86 -2.60
C ARG A 147 -20.83 -16.98 -2.34
N GLY A 148 -21.58 -17.24 -3.41
CA GLY A 148 -23.04 -17.32 -3.36
C GLY A 148 -23.72 -15.96 -3.27
N THR A 149 -22.95 -14.87 -3.38
CA THR A 149 -23.47 -13.49 -3.46
C THR A 149 -23.12 -12.90 -4.83
N PRO A 150 -23.70 -11.75 -5.20
CA PRO A 150 -23.29 -11.06 -6.42
C PRO A 150 -21.92 -10.38 -6.31
N TRP A 151 -21.33 -10.29 -5.13
CA TRP A 151 -20.05 -9.60 -4.93
C TRP A 151 -18.86 -10.46 -5.31
N CYS A 152 -17.93 -9.86 -6.04
CA CYS A 152 -16.62 -10.43 -6.33
C CYS A 152 -15.54 -9.36 -6.23
N SER A 153 -14.28 -9.77 -6.07
CA SER A 153 -13.17 -8.82 -6.05
C SER A 153 -11.90 -9.44 -6.59
N ALA A 154 -10.99 -8.59 -7.06
CA ALA A 154 -9.66 -8.98 -7.49
C ALA A 154 -8.63 -7.96 -7.03
N ALA A 155 -7.43 -8.42 -6.66
CA ALA A 155 -6.36 -7.53 -6.25
C ALA A 155 -4.98 -8.01 -6.68
N GLY A 156 -4.11 -7.08 -7.05
CA GLY A 156 -2.69 -7.32 -7.27
C GLY A 156 -2.00 -6.22 -8.10
N PRO A 157 -0.87 -6.52 -8.75
CA PRO A 157 -0.03 -5.52 -9.39
C PRO A 157 -0.54 -5.12 -10.78
N ALA A 158 -0.30 -3.86 -11.16
CA ALA A 158 -0.46 -3.32 -12.50
C ALA A 158 0.71 -2.37 -12.82
N ARG A 159 0.91 -2.02 -14.10
CA ARG A 159 2.02 -1.17 -14.51
C ARG A 159 1.59 -0.11 -15.51
N CYS A 160 1.93 1.15 -15.22
CA CYS A 160 1.67 2.29 -16.09
C CYS A 160 3.01 2.94 -16.41
N SER A 161 3.34 3.12 -17.69
CA SER A 161 4.58 3.78 -18.12
C SER A 161 5.85 3.24 -17.45
N GLY A 162 5.91 1.92 -17.24
CA GLY A 162 7.03 1.25 -16.58
C GLY A 162 7.01 1.28 -15.05
N GLN A 163 6.10 2.02 -14.41
CA GLN A 163 5.97 2.11 -12.95
C GLN A 163 4.96 1.09 -12.41
N LEU A 164 5.38 0.32 -11.40
CA LEU A 164 4.53 -0.67 -10.73
C LEU A 164 3.63 0.02 -9.70
N PHE A 165 2.35 -0.31 -9.72
CA PHE A 165 1.38 0.09 -8.71
C PHE A 165 0.45 -1.09 -8.40
N LEU A 166 -0.36 -0.95 -7.36
CA LEU A 166 -1.20 -2.02 -6.83
C LEU A 166 -2.66 -1.59 -6.92
N VAL A 167 -3.49 -2.54 -7.30
CA VAL A 167 -4.89 -2.30 -7.65
C VAL A 167 -5.76 -3.33 -6.98
N GLY A 168 -6.85 -2.86 -6.38
CA GLY A 168 -7.93 -3.70 -5.87
C GLY A 168 -9.26 -3.26 -6.47
N MET A 169 -9.95 -4.18 -7.14
CA MET A 169 -11.26 -3.95 -7.75
C MET A 169 -12.31 -4.78 -7.04
N THR A 170 -13.36 -4.14 -6.52
CA THR A 170 -14.56 -4.83 -6.03
C THR A 170 -15.70 -4.55 -6.99
N CYS A 171 -16.39 -5.60 -7.38
CA CYS A 171 -17.46 -5.55 -8.36
C CYS A 171 -18.73 -6.22 -7.83
N TYR A 172 -19.86 -5.80 -8.41
CA TYR A 172 -21.19 -6.33 -8.12
C TYR A 172 -21.79 -6.90 -9.39
N ALA A 173 -22.02 -8.21 -9.41
CA ALA A 173 -22.53 -8.93 -10.57
C ALA A 173 -24.04 -8.80 -10.71
N VAL A 174 -24.54 -9.04 -11.94
CA VAL A 174 -25.98 -9.11 -12.22
C VAL A 174 -26.69 -10.24 -11.47
N ARG A 175 -25.96 -11.27 -11.04
CA ARG A 175 -26.51 -12.44 -10.32
C ARG A 175 -25.50 -13.00 -9.31
N PRO A 176 -25.97 -13.74 -8.28
CA PRO A 176 -25.08 -14.50 -7.41
C PRO A 176 -24.14 -15.42 -8.18
N ASN A 177 -22.90 -15.50 -7.71
CA ASN A 177 -21.86 -16.27 -8.38
C ASN A 177 -20.96 -17.00 -7.36
N HIS A 178 -20.08 -17.86 -7.87
CA HIS A 178 -19.10 -18.58 -7.04
C HIS A 178 -17.73 -17.92 -7.03
N PHE A 179 -17.58 -16.79 -7.74
CA PHE A 179 -16.34 -16.05 -7.75
C PHE A 179 -16.21 -15.28 -6.43
N SER A 180 -15.03 -15.36 -5.83
CA SER A 180 -14.78 -14.79 -4.51
C SER A 180 -13.79 -13.64 -4.61
N GLN A 181 -12.68 -13.76 -3.87
CA GLN A 181 -11.52 -12.91 -3.93
C GLN A 181 -10.48 -13.57 -4.83
N GLU A 182 -10.15 -12.92 -5.94
CA GLU A 182 -9.18 -13.42 -6.91
C GLU A 182 -7.84 -12.68 -6.76
N VAL A 183 -6.76 -13.45 -6.68
CA VAL A 183 -5.41 -12.88 -6.58
C VAL A 183 -4.82 -12.72 -7.96
N ILE A 184 -4.44 -11.49 -8.30
CA ILE A 184 -3.66 -11.17 -9.49
C ILE A 184 -2.18 -11.33 -9.13
N GLN A 185 -1.51 -12.30 -9.76
CA GLN A 185 -0.08 -12.52 -9.53
C GLN A 185 0.75 -11.74 -10.57
N HIS A 186 0.28 -11.72 -11.82
CA HIS A 186 0.95 -11.07 -12.93
C HIS A 186 0.01 -10.07 -13.60
N GLU A 187 0.58 -9.01 -14.19
CA GLU A 187 -0.17 -7.94 -14.87
C GLU A 187 -1.14 -8.50 -15.93
N GLY A 188 -0.75 -9.56 -16.66
CA GLY A 188 -1.60 -10.21 -17.66
C GLY A 188 -2.84 -10.94 -17.12
N ASP A 189 -2.88 -11.25 -15.82
CA ASP A 189 -4.05 -11.90 -15.21
C ASP A 189 -5.27 -10.97 -15.21
N TRP A 190 -5.07 -9.65 -15.17
CA TRP A 190 -6.16 -8.67 -15.27
C TRP A 190 -6.99 -8.87 -16.55
N TYR A 191 -6.33 -9.06 -17.70
CA TYR A 191 -7.00 -9.25 -18.98
C TYR A 191 -7.71 -10.61 -19.12
N ARG A 192 -7.30 -11.59 -18.32
CA ARG A 192 -7.98 -12.90 -18.25
C ARG A 192 -9.26 -12.80 -17.42
N LEU A 193 -9.21 -12.05 -16.33
CA LEU A 193 -10.30 -11.92 -15.37
C LEU A 193 -11.33 -10.89 -15.82
N PHE A 194 -10.88 -9.75 -16.35
CA PHE A 194 -11.73 -8.63 -16.72
C PHE A 194 -11.73 -8.38 -18.21
N ARG A 195 -12.90 -8.03 -18.72
CA ARG A 195 -13.08 -7.59 -20.11
C ARG A 195 -14.06 -6.42 -20.14
N VAL A 196 -13.69 -5.36 -20.85
CA VAL A 196 -14.61 -4.25 -21.13
C VAL A 196 -15.35 -4.57 -22.43
N THR A 197 -16.66 -4.31 -22.42
CA THR A 197 -17.54 -4.54 -23.56
C THR A 197 -18.29 -3.28 -23.89
N PHE A 198 -18.27 -2.87 -25.16
CA PHE A 198 -19.11 -1.79 -25.66
C PHE A 198 -20.26 -2.42 -26.42
N ARG A 199 -21.48 -2.25 -25.93
CA ARG A 199 -22.69 -2.63 -26.68
C ARG A 199 -23.23 -1.36 -27.33
N SER A 200 -23.39 -1.42 -28.66
CA SER A 200 -23.96 -0.38 -29.53
C SER A 200 -25.46 -0.53 -29.66
#